data_AF-A0A545SMK1-F1
#
_entry.id   AF-A0A545SMK1-F1
#
_cell.length_a   1.000
_cell.length_b   1.000
_cell.length_c   1.000
_cell.angle_alpha   90.00
_cell.angle_beta   90.00
_cell.angle_gamma   90.00
#
_symmetry.space_group_name_H-M   'P 1'
#
loop_
_entity.id
_entity.type
_entity.pdbx_description
1 polymer ?
#
loop_
_entity_poly.entity_id
_entity_poly.type
_entity_poly.pdbx_seq_one_letter_code
_entity_poly.pdbx_strand_id
1 'polypeptide(L)'
;MFRRAWDARLAQAKDTARLTKRQIADAESQIEALLSRIMQASNDAVIGAYENKITELEKSKVLMTENLAEKASKPKRYEDYLELSLRFLSSPWKIWESGDASLRRIVLRLGFSGGFSYHRIDGPRTPQIALPFKALGMLSGVQNLMVL
;
A
#
# COMPACT_ATOMS: atom_id res chain seq x y z
N MET A 1 -15.19 -2.92 -15.83
CA MET A 1 -14.91 -3.30 -14.43
C MET A 1 -13.60 -2.67 -13.91
N PHE A 2 -12.43 -3.01 -14.45
CA PHE A 2 -11.13 -2.52 -13.95
C PHE A 2 -10.97 -0.99 -13.95
N ARG A 3 -11.45 -0.30 -15.00
CA ARG A 3 -11.42 1.17 -15.04
C ARG A 3 -12.21 1.82 -13.90
N ARG A 4 -13.43 1.33 -13.64
CA ARG A 4 -14.26 1.81 -12.52
C ARG A 4 -13.60 1.58 -11.16
N ALA A 5 -12.99 0.42 -10.96
CA ALA A 5 -12.26 0.12 -9.72
C ALA A 5 -11.03 1.04 -9.55
N TRP A 6 -10.32 1.34 -10.63
CA TRP A 6 -9.21 2.29 -10.63
C TRP A 6 -9.66 3.71 -10.33
N ASP A 7 -10.74 4.17 -10.95
CA ASP A 7 -11.30 5.51 -10.71
C ASP A 7 -11.80 5.63 -9.26
N ALA A 8 -12.42 4.59 -8.70
CA ALA A 8 -12.82 4.52 -7.29
C ALA A 8 -11.60 4.58 -6.35
N ARG A 9 -10.52 3.87 -6.68
CA ARG A 9 -9.24 3.91 -5.93
C ARG A 9 -8.62 5.31 -5.96
N LEU A 10 -8.66 5.99 -7.11
CA LEU A 10 -8.19 7.36 -7.25
C LEU A 10 -9.05 8.34 -6.45
N ALA A 11 -10.36 8.18 -6.44
CA ALA A 11 -11.27 8.97 -5.62
C ALA A 11 -10.96 8.79 -4.12
N GLN A 12 -10.84 7.54 -3.66
CA GLN A 12 -10.48 7.23 -2.28
C GLN A 12 -9.11 7.81 -1.90
N ALA A 13 -8.11 7.75 -2.78
CA ALA A 13 -6.80 8.36 -2.55
C ALA A 13 -6.89 9.89 -2.41
N LYS A 14 -7.73 10.55 -3.22
CA LYS A 14 -7.97 12.00 -3.10
C LYS A 14 -8.70 12.35 -1.81
N ASP A 15 -9.70 11.57 -1.42
CA ASP A 15 -10.48 11.82 -0.21
C ASP A 15 -9.64 11.61 1.06
N THR A 16 -8.85 10.53 1.10
CA THR A 16 -7.89 10.31 2.20
C THR A 16 -6.87 11.45 2.29
N ALA A 17 -6.32 11.91 1.16
CA ALA A 17 -5.41 13.06 1.16
C ALA A 17 -6.09 14.36 1.66
N ARG A 18 -7.36 14.58 1.31
CA ARG A 18 -8.15 15.72 1.84
C ARG A 18 -8.39 15.58 3.34
N LEU A 19 -8.71 14.39 3.83
CA LEU A 19 -8.90 14.12 5.26
C LEU A 19 -7.60 14.37 6.05
N THR A 20 -6.46 13.85 5.58
CA THR A 20 -5.16 14.09 6.23
C THR A 20 -4.80 15.58 6.25
N LYS A 21 -5.09 16.34 5.19
CA LYS A 21 -4.92 17.80 5.19
C LYS A 21 -5.79 18.50 6.23
N ARG A 22 -7.03 18.06 6.41
CA ARG A 22 -7.91 18.58 7.46
C ARG A 22 -7.39 18.25 8.86
N GLN A 23 -6.89 17.03 9.07
CA GLN A 23 -6.30 16.62 10.35
C GLN A 23 -5.06 17.45 10.69
N ILE A 24 -4.23 17.81 9.70
CA ILE A 24 -3.11 18.72 9.90
C ILE A 24 -3.58 20.10 10.37
N ALA A 25 -4.59 20.68 9.71
CA ALA A 25 -5.13 22.00 10.09
C ALA A 25 -5.79 21.97 11.48
N ASP A 26 -6.46 20.88 11.82
CA ASP A 26 -7.07 20.69 13.15
C ASP A 26 -5.99 20.56 14.23
N ALA A 27 -4.91 19.83 13.96
CA ALA A 27 -3.75 19.75 14.87
C ALA A 27 -3.08 21.12 15.06
N GLU A 28 -2.97 21.94 14.00
CA GLU A 28 -2.46 23.32 14.10
C GLU A 28 -3.33 24.18 15.02
N SER A 29 -4.66 24.14 14.84
CA SER A 29 -5.59 24.88 15.70
C SER A 29 -5.53 24.41 17.16
N GLN A 30 -5.41 23.10 17.40
CA GLN A 30 -5.24 22.56 18.76
C GLN A 30 -3.93 23.04 19.41
N ILE A 31 -2.83 23.10 18.66
CA ILE A 31 -1.55 23.63 19.15
C ILE A 31 -1.71 25.11 19.54
N GLU A 32 -2.34 25.93 18.71
CA GLU A 32 -2.58 27.36 19.01
C GLU A 32 -3.46 27.56 20.27
N ALA A 33 -4.49 26.74 20.42
CA ALA A 33 -5.37 26.76 21.59
C ALA A 33 -4.62 26.36 22.88
N LEU A 34 -3.75 25.35 22.82
CA LEU A 34 -2.92 24.92 23.95
C LEU A 34 -1.88 25.98 24.34
N LEU A 35 -1.23 26.61 23.35
CA LEU A 35 -0.29 27.71 23.59
C LEU A 35 -0.96 28.91 24.29
N SER A 36 -2.15 29.29 23.82
CA SER A 36 -2.94 30.37 24.44
C SER A 36 -3.31 30.05 25.90
N ARG A 37 -3.55 28.77 26.21
CA ARG A 37 -3.89 28.31 27.56
C ARG A 37 -2.68 28.19 28.48
N ILE A 38 -1.50 27.87 27.97
CA ILE A 38 -0.23 27.91 28.72
C ILE A 38 0.05 29.32 29.20
N MET A 39 -0.16 30.34 28.36
CA MET A 39 0.06 31.75 28.73
C MET A 39 -0.78 32.22 29.92
N GLN A 40 -1.91 31.57 30.18
CA GLN A 40 -2.83 31.88 31.29
C GLN A 40 -2.66 30.94 32.50
N ALA A 41 -1.86 29.89 32.37
CA ALA A 41 -1.66 28.88 33.40
C ALA A 41 -0.53 29.28 34.35
N SER A 42 -0.73 29.06 35.64
CA SER A 42 0.23 29.40 36.71
C SER A 42 0.70 28.18 37.51
N ASN A 43 0.41 26.97 37.02
CA ASN A 43 0.84 25.71 37.62
C ASN A 43 1.84 24.98 36.71
N ASP A 44 3.08 24.85 37.17
CA ASP A 44 4.19 24.23 36.42
C ASP A 44 3.91 22.79 35.98
N ALA A 45 3.19 21.99 36.78
CA ALA A 45 2.84 20.62 36.41
C ALA A 45 1.87 20.57 35.22
N VAL A 46 0.97 21.56 35.12
CA VAL A 46 0.01 21.69 34.02
C VAL A 46 0.70 22.21 32.75
N ILE A 47 1.66 23.13 32.90
CA ILE A 47 2.47 23.62 31.78
C ILE A 47 3.25 22.47 31.15
N GLY A 48 3.95 21.65 31.95
CA GLY A 48 4.70 20.50 31.43
C GLY A 48 3.81 19.44 30.75
N ALA A 49 2.58 19.23 31.22
CA ALA A 49 1.63 18.35 30.56
C ALA A 49 1.20 18.88 29.17
N TYR A 50 1.00 20.20 29.04
CA TYR A 50 0.67 20.82 27.76
C TYR A 50 1.85 20.82 26.78
N GLU A 51 3.07 21.09 27.25
CA GLU A 51 4.28 20.98 26.42
C GLU A 51 4.44 19.57 25.84
N ASN A 52 4.24 18.54 26.66
CA ASN A 52 4.24 17.16 26.20
C ASN A 52 3.15 16.91 25.14
N LYS A 53 1.96 17.48 25.30
CA LYS A 53 0.88 17.32 24.32
C LYS A 53 1.16 18.05 23.00
N ILE A 54 1.76 19.24 23.07
CA ILE A 54 2.17 20.01 21.88
C ILE A 54 3.23 19.24 21.11
N THR A 55 4.26 18.71 21.77
CA THR A 55 5.32 17.93 21.09
C THR A 55 4.77 16.66 20.43
N GLU A 56 3.77 16.00 21.02
CA GLU A 56 3.09 14.85 20.40
C GLU A 56 2.35 15.26 19.12
N LEU A 57 1.59 16.36 19.18
CA LEU A 57 0.84 16.90 18.04
C LEU A 57 1.78 17.34 16.91
N GLU A 58 2.89 18.03 17.23
CA GLU A 58 3.90 18.44 16.25
C GLU A 58 4.54 17.24 15.55
N LYS A 59 4.93 16.20 16.29
CA LYS A 59 5.46 14.95 15.70
C LYS A 59 4.45 14.31 14.77
N SER A 60 3.18 14.25 15.19
CA SER A 60 2.12 13.67 14.36
C SER A 60 1.91 14.47 13.07
N LYS A 61 1.97 15.80 13.13
CA LYS A 61 1.87 16.70 11.98
C LYS A 61 2.99 16.45 10.97
N VAL A 62 4.24 16.38 11.44
CA VAL A 62 5.40 16.10 10.59
C VAL A 62 5.21 14.77 9.84
N LEU A 63 4.87 13.70 10.56
CA LEU A 63 4.60 12.39 9.95
C LEU A 63 3.46 12.46 8.92
N MET A 64 2.37 13.18 9.20
CA MET A 64 1.26 13.34 8.25
C MET A 64 1.69 14.11 6.98
N THR A 65 2.52 15.14 7.13
CA THR A 65 3.05 15.92 5.99
C THR A 65 4.00 15.11 5.12
N GLU A 66 4.90 14.32 5.71
CA GLU A 66 5.81 13.42 5.00
C GLU A 66 5.03 12.35 4.23
N ASN A 67 4.04 11.73 4.89
CA ASN A 67 3.16 10.75 4.25
C ASN A 67 2.39 11.31 3.05
N LEU A 68 2.01 12.60 3.09
CA LEU A 68 1.39 13.28 1.94
C LEU A 68 2.40 13.57 0.84
N ALA A 69 3.64 13.95 1.19
CA ALA A 69 4.70 14.23 0.23
C ALA A 69 5.16 12.97 -0.51
N GLU A 70 5.37 11.84 0.17
CA GLU A 70 5.72 10.56 -0.47
C GLU A 70 4.65 10.10 -1.46
N LYS A 71 3.37 10.31 -1.13
CA LYS A 71 2.22 9.92 -1.95
C LYS A 71 1.93 10.90 -3.09
N ALA A 72 2.66 12.01 -3.21
CA ALA A 72 2.41 13.04 -4.21
C ALA A 72 2.91 12.69 -5.62
N SER A 73 3.48 11.50 -5.83
CA SER A 73 3.89 11.04 -7.16
C SER A 73 2.70 11.07 -8.13
N LYS A 74 2.90 11.70 -9.31
CA LYS A 74 1.87 11.78 -10.34
C LYS A 74 1.55 10.35 -10.80
N PRO A 75 0.32 9.84 -10.60
CA PRO A 75 -0.02 8.53 -11.11
C PRO A 75 0.10 8.56 -12.63
N LYS A 76 0.86 7.60 -13.21
CA LYS A 76 0.85 7.36 -14.66
C LYS A 76 -0.57 7.03 -15.11
N ARG A 77 -0.80 7.08 -16.43
CA ARG A 77 -2.12 6.79 -16.98
C ARG A 77 -2.52 5.36 -16.63
N TYR A 78 -3.82 5.15 -16.44
CA TYR A 78 -4.37 3.83 -16.13
C TYR A 78 -3.95 2.78 -17.18
N GLU A 79 -3.96 3.20 -18.45
CA GLU A 79 -3.61 2.35 -19.58
C GLU A 79 -2.17 1.82 -19.46
N ASP A 80 -1.23 2.65 -19.02
CA ASP A 80 0.19 2.28 -18.87
C ASP A 80 0.37 1.17 -17.82
N TYR A 81 -0.34 1.28 -16.68
CA TYR A 81 -0.27 0.27 -15.61
C TYR A 81 -0.97 -1.02 -16.00
N LEU A 82 -2.12 -0.92 -16.65
CA LEU A 82 -2.85 -2.09 -17.12
C LEU A 82 -2.03 -2.84 -18.17
N GLU A 83 -1.47 -2.13 -19.14
CA GLU A 83 -0.63 -2.72 -20.18
C GLU A 83 0.58 -3.42 -19.58
N LEU A 84 1.31 -2.78 -18.65
CA LEU A 84 2.45 -3.41 -17.99
C LEU A 84 2.05 -4.69 -17.23
N SER A 85 0.91 -4.65 -16.55
CA SER A 85 0.38 -5.79 -15.80
C SER A 85 -0.01 -6.94 -16.73
N LEU A 86 -0.68 -6.65 -17.85
CA LEU A 86 -1.06 -7.66 -18.84
C LEU A 86 0.16 -8.23 -19.57
N ARG A 87 1.15 -7.38 -19.90
CA ARG A 87 2.44 -7.83 -20.47
C ARG A 87 3.13 -8.81 -19.52
N PHE A 88 3.14 -8.51 -18.22
CA PHE A 88 3.63 -9.45 -17.21
C PHE A 88 2.86 -10.77 -17.23
N LEU A 89 1.52 -10.74 -17.16
CA LEU A 89 0.69 -11.95 -17.16
C LEU A 89 0.88 -12.79 -18.43
N SER A 90 1.11 -12.15 -19.58
CA SER A 90 1.32 -12.83 -20.87
C SER A 90 2.69 -13.49 -20.99
N SER A 91 3.72 -12.96 -20.33
CA SER A 91 5.09 -13.49 -20.45
C SER A 91 5.93 -13.35 -19.17
N PRO A 92 5.55 -14.02 -18.06
CA PRO A 92 6.28 -13.92 -16.79
C PRO A 92 7.72 -14.42 -16.89
N TRP A 93 7.99 -15.39 -17.77
CA TRP A 93 9.31 -16.01 -17.94
C TRP A 93 10.38 -15.03 -18.46
N LYS A 94 9.99 -13.97 -19.18
CA LYS A 94 10.95 -12.95 -19.64
C LYS A 94 11.61 -12.21 -18.47
N ILE A 95 10.86 -11.99 -17.39
CA ILE A 95 11.39 -11.39 -16.16
C ILE A 95 12.21 -12.41 -15.37
N TRP A 96 11.89 -13.70 -15.49
CA TRP A 96 12.66 -14.76 -14.85
C TRP A 96 14.05 -14.94 -15.48
N GLU A 97 14.12 -14.83 -16.81
CA GLU A 97 15.34 -15.01 -17.60
C GLU A 97 16.36 -13.89 -17.37
N SER A 98 15.92 -12.68 -16.98
CA SER A 98 16.81 -11.53 -16.76
C SER A 98 17.82 -11.70 -15.61
N GLY A 99 17.76 -12.78 -14.83
CA GLY A 99 18.81 -13.17 -13.89
C GLY A 99 18.79 -12.47 -12.52
N ASP A 100 18.14 -11.30 -12.41
CA ASP A 100 18.04 -10.56 -11.15
C ASP A 100 17.21 -11.32 -10.10
N ALA A 101 17.84 -11.60 -8.95
CA ALA A 101 17.22 -12.29 -7.82
C ALA A 101 16.01 -11.52 -7.26
N SER A 102 16.03 -10.19 -7.29
CA SER A 102 14.92 -9.36 -6.81
C SER A 102 13.70 -9.51 -7.70
N LEU A 103 13.91 -9.41 -9.02
CA LEU A 103 12.85 -9.61 -10.01
C LEU A 103 12.29 -11.04 -9.97
N ARG A 104 13.14 -12.06 -9.84
CA ARG A 104 12.69 -13.45 -9.70
C ARG A 104 11.79 -13.65 -8.47
N ARG A 105 12.14 -13.05 -7.33
CA ARG A 105 11.30 -13.07 -6.12
C ARG A 105 9.95 -12.40 -6.35
N ILE A 106 9.91 -11.30 -7.10
CA ILE A 106 8.66 -10.62 -7.46
C ILE A 106 7.79 -11.50 -8.35
N VAL A 107 8.37 -12.14 -9.37
CA VAL A 107 7.64 -13.08 -10.25
C VAL A 107 7.00 -14.20 -9.44
N LEU A 108 7.74 -14.83 -8.51
CA LEU A 108 7.19 -15.88 -7.63
C LEU A 108 6.06 -15.35 -6.75
N ARG A 109 6.23 -14.16 -6.16
CA ARG A 109 5.23 -13.55 -5.28
C ARG A 109 3.95 -13.13 -6.02
N LEU A 110 4.05 -12.84 -7.32
CA LEU A 110 2.91 -12.52 -8.19
C LEU A 110 2.28 -13.78 -8.82
N GLY A 111 3.07 -14.82 -9.07
CA GLY A 111 2.64 -16.09 -9.65
C GLY A 111 1.88 -16.98 -8.67
N PHE A 112 2.26 -16.95 -7.39
CA PHE A 112 1.70 -17.79 -6.34
C PHE A 112 1.08 -16.95 -5.24
N SER A 113 -0.08 -17.40 -4.74
CA SER A 113 -0.81 -16.76 -3.64
C SER A 113 -0.25 -17.08 -2.25
N GLY A 114 0.61 -18.09 -2.13
CA GLY A 114 1.21 -18.51 -0.87
C GLY A 114 2.62 -19.07 -1.06
N GLY A 115 3.32 -19.29 0.06
CA GLY A 115 4.64 -19.91 0.06
C GLY A 115 4.60 -21.39 -0.31
N PHE A 116 5.74 -21.92 -0.74
CA PHE A 116 5.91 -23.34 -0.99
C PHE A 116 5.93 -24.09 0.34
N SER A 117 4.96 -24.96 0.57
CA SER A 117 4.93 -25.82 1.76
C SER A 117 5.72 -27.09 1.47
N TYR A 118 6.53 -27.51 2.45
CA TYR A 118 7.29 -28.75 2.38
C TYR A 118 6.73 -29.74 3.41
N HIS A 119 6.37 -30.93 2.95
CA HIS A 119 6.05 -32.05 3.84
C HIS A 119 7.24 -33.02 3.86
N ARG A 120 7.67 -33.45 5.05
CA ARG A 120 8.88 -34.27 5.19
C ARG A 120 8.76 -35.65 4.51
N ILE A 121 7.54 -36.18 4.42
CA ILE A 121 7.25 -37.51 3.86
C ILE A 121 6.79 -37.40 2.41
N ASP A 122 5.85 -36.48 2.13
CA ASP A 122 5.26 -36.35 0.78
C ASP A 122 6.06 -35.39 -0.12
N GLY A 123 7.11 -34.77 0.41
CA GLY A 123 7.96 -33.83 -0.32
C GLY A 123 7.32 -32.45 -0.54
N PRO A 124 7.74 -31.71 -1.59
CA PRO A 124 7.25 -30.37 -1.87
C PRO A 124 5.79 -30.38 -2.34
N ARG A 125 4.95 -29.56 -1.70
CA ARG A 125 3.51 -29.45 -2.06
C ARG A 125 3.33 -28.45 -3.19
N THR A 126 2.36 -28.72 -4.08
CA THR A 126 1.98 -27.80 -5.16
C THR A 126 1.48 -26.47 -4.58
N PRO A 127 2.14 -25.35 -4.89
CA PRO A 127 1.76 -24.04 -4.37
C PRO A 127 0.44 -23.57 -5.00
N GLN A 128 -0.32 -22.78 -4.25
CA GLN A 128 -1.56 -22.20 -4.78
C GLN A 128 -1.25 -21.08 -5.78
N ILE A 129 -1.63 -21.28 -7.03
CA ILE A 129 -1.50 -20.29 -8.10
C ILE A 129 -2.33 -19.02 -7.76
N ALA A 130 -1.79 -17.85 -8.10
CA ALA A 130 -2.47 -16.58 -7.89
C ALA A 130 -3.76 -16.45 -8.74
N LEU A 131 -4.70 -15.65 -8.24
CA LEU A 131 -6.02 -15.45 -8.87
C LEU A 131 -5.97 -15.06 -10.36
N PRO A 132 -5.07 -14.17 -10.83
CA PRO A 132 -5.02 -13.80 -12.24
C PRO A 132 -4.76 -15.01 -13.16
N PHE A 133 -3.86 -15.90 -12.77
CA PHE A 133 -3.54 -17.10 -13.55
C PHE A 133 -4.65 -18.16 -13.45
N LYS A 134 -5.29 -18.31 -12.27
CA LYS A 134 -6.49 -19.17 -12.14
C LYS A 134 -7.61 -18.72 -13.09
N ALA A 135 -7.88 -17.41 -13.16
CA ALA A 135 -8.89 -16.86 -14.06
C ALA A 135 -8.53 -17.10 -15.54
N LEU A 136 -7.26 -16.95 -15.93
CA LEU A 136 -6.80 -17.25 -17.29
C LEU A 136 -6.99 -18.74 -17.65
N GLY A 137 -6.73 -19.66 -16.72
CA GLY A 137 -6.99 -21.09 -16.92
C GLY A 137 -8.47 -21.43 -17.08
N MET A 138 -9.37 -20.73 -16.37
CA MET A 138 -10.82 -20.88 -16.58
C MET A 138 -11.27 -20.38 -17.95
N LEU A 139 -10.67 -19.28 -18.44
CA LEU A 139 -11.02 -18.69 -19.74
C LEU A 139 -10.52 -19.52 -20.93
N SER A 140 -9.42 -20.26 -20.78
CA SER A 140 -8.88 -21.11 -21.85
C SER A 140 -9.65 -22.43 -22.02
N GLY A 141 -10.69 -22.69 -21.21
CA GLY A 141 -11.48 -23.92 -21.27
C GLY A 141 -10.72 -25.18 -20.83
N VAL A 142 -9.47 -25.02 -20.39
CA VAL A 142 -8.63 -26.11 -19.91
C VAL A 142 -8.89 -26.27 -18.42
N GLN A 143 -9.92 -27.05 -18.06
CA GLN A 143 -10.01 -27.68 -16.74
C GLN A 143 -8.96 -28.79 -16.62
N ASN A 144 -7.69 -28.48 -16.91
CA ASN A 144 -6.64 -29.32 -16.38
C ASN A 144 -6.39 -28.82 -14.97
N LEU A 145 -6.83 -29.63 -14.01
CA LEU A 145 -6.04 -29.94 -12.83
C LEU A 145 -4.59 -30.12 -13.31
N MET A 146 -3.82 -29.03 -13.39
CA MET A 146 -2.37 -29.07 -13.53
C MET A 146 -1.84 -29.52 -12.17
N VAL A 147 -2.09 -30.80 -11.88
CA VAL A 147 -1.25 -31.61 -11.00
C VAL A 147 0.02 -31.81 -11.81
N LEU A 148 1.00 -30.96 -11.53
CA LEU A 148 2.41 -31.29 -11.71
C LEU A 148 2.94 -31.66 -10.33
#